data_AF-A0A0K0DMZ1-F1
#
_entry.id   AF-A0A0K0DMZ1-F1
#
_cell.length_a   1.000
_cell.length_b   1.000
_cell.length_c   1.000
_cell.angle_alpha   90.00
_cell.angle_beta   90.00
_cell.angle_gamma   90.00
#
_symmetry.space_group_name_H-M   'P 1'
#
loop_
_entity.id
_entity.type
_entity.pdbx_description
1 polymer ?
#
loop_
_entity_poly.entity_id
_entity_poly.type
_entity_poly.pdbx_seq_one_letter_code
_entity_poly.pdbx_strand_id
1 'polypeptide(L)'
;MLLRLCLRNVLATRHISVKPTKSPEPRFSESAAFQGRKRGAGVAQTPYRFDYYTTDEFINKKLLSAIGSLVVFIAYFAYLRQPSDLDEIWTAPPHVLTANFQRKMLREQIKQAEAKGQDTTLLRAELDYVDVKEAALQIQFQQQDRKKRA
;
A
#
# COMPACT_ATOMS: atom_id res chain seq x y z
N MET A 1 -13.57 25.62 -20.44
CA MET A 1 -12.95 26.62 -19.54
C MET A 1 -13.40 26.34 -18.11
N LEU A 2 -12.56 25.73 -17.29
CA LEU A 2 -12.56 25.76 -15.81
C LEU A 2 -11.55 24.72 -15.31
N LEU A 3 -10.28 24.99 -15.58
CA LEU A 3 -9.13 24.21 -15.12
C LEU A 3 -8.28 25.12 -14.24
N ARG A 4 -8.86 25.61 -13.15
CA ARG A 4 -8.15 26.38 -12.12
C ARG A 4 -8.76 26.11 -10.77
N LEU A 5 -7.88 25.93 -9.79
CA LEU A 5 -8.10 25.82 -8.34
C LEU A 5 -8.35 24.39 -7.84
N CYS A 6 -7.24 23.69 -7.56
CA CYS A 6 -7.01 22.95 -6.30
C CYS A 6 -5.60 22.29 -6.28
N LEU A 7 -4.57 23.04 -6.68
CA LEU A 7 -3.16 22.68 -6.49
C LEU A 7 -2.53 23.77 -5.61
N ARG A 8 -2.91 23.79 -4.34
CA ARG A 8 -2.23 24.57 -3.32
C ARG A 8 -2.28 23.77 -2.03
N ASN A 9 -1.08 23.42 -1.56
CA ASN A 9 -0.79 22.86 -0.23
C ASN A 9 -0.86 21.33 -0.11
N VAL A 10 -0.10 20.62 -0.95
CA VAL A 10 0.67 19.50 -0.40
C VAL A 10 1.91 20.12 0.22
N LEU A 11 1.80 20.38 1.52
CA LEU A 11 2.92 20.71 2.38
C LEU A 11 4.04 19.74 2.06
N ALA A 12 5.11 20.28 1.47
CA ALA A 12 6.38 19.63 1.36
C ALA A 12 6.79 19.15 2.76
N THR A 13 6.54 17.87 3.04
CA THR A 13 7.28 17.15 4.05
C THR A 13 8.72 17.20 3.57
N ARG A 14 9.43 18.21 4.08
CA ARG A 14 10.88 18.28 4.05
C ARG A 14 11.34 16.99 4.73
N HIS A 15 11.56 15.95 3.95
CA HIS A 15 12.42 14.85 4.32
C HIS A 15 13.80 15.47 4.47
N ILE A 16 14.04 16.06 5.64
CA ILE A 16 15.38 16.26 6.17
C ILE A 16 15.84 14.83 6.39
N SER A 17 16.42 14.25 5.34
CA SER A 17 17.31 13.10 5.46
C SER A 17 18.39 13.56 6.43
N VAL A 18 18.22 13.21 7.69
CA VAL A 18 19.27 13.27 8.69
C VAL A 18 20.32 12.32 8.13
N LYS A 19 21.28 12.88 7.38
CA LYS A 19 22.43 12.11 6.91
C LYS A 19 23.01 11.49 8.17
N PRO A 20 23.07 10.15 8.28
CA PRO A 20 23.73 9.54 9.42
C PRO A 20 25.13 10.13 9.47
N THR A 21 25.51 10.64 10.64
CA THR A 21 26.80 11.27 10.88
C THR A 21 27.88 10.27 10.46
N LYS A 22 28.42 10.44 9.26
CA LYS A 22 29.49 9.59 8.73
C LYS A 22 30.60 9.63 9.76
N SER A 23 31.02 8.47 10.26
CA SER A 23 32.30 8.38 10.96
C SER A 23 33.35 8.86 9.95
N PRO A 24 34.00 10.01 10.20
CA PRO A 24 34.90 10.58 9.21
C PRO A 24 36.00 9.56 8.96
N GLU A 25 36.19 9.20 7.69
CA GLU A 25 37.34 8.38 7.31
C GLU A 25 38.60 9.10 7.81
N PRO A 26 39.46 8.42 8.59
CA PRO A 26 40.63 9.05 9.17
C PRO A 26 41.51 9.57 8.04
N ARG A 27 42.04 10.78 8.20
CA ARG A 27 43.01 11.30 7.23
C ARG A 27 44.22 10.38 7.18
N PHE A 28 44.95 10.34 6.06
CA PHE A 28 46.13 9.50 5.94
C PHE A 28 47.12 9.73 7.11
N SER A 29 47.24 10.96 7.60
CA SER A 29 48.04 11.33 8.77
C SER A 29 47.64 10.67 10.08
N GLU A 30 46.38 10.26 10.21
CA GLU A 30 45.79 9.63 11.39
C GLU A 30 45.73 8.10 11.27
N SER A 31 46.06 7.57 10.09
CA SER A 31 46.07 6.15 9.83
C SER A 31 47.26 5.47 10.52
N ALA A 32 47.07 4.26 11.02
CA ALA A 32 48.13 3.46 11.66
C ALA A 32 49.37 3.26 10.75
N ALA A 33 49.17 3.25 9.42
CA ALA A 33 50.25 3.17 8.44
C ALA A 33 51.17 4.41 8.44
N PHE A 34 50.64 5.61 8.73
CA PHE A 34 51.41 6.85 8.76
C PHE A 34 52.06 7.13 10.12
N GLN A 35 51.42 6.72 11.22
CA GLN A 35 51.98 6.85 12.57
C GLN A 35 53.15 5.90 12.87
N GLY A 36 53.64 5.18 11.86
CA GLY A 36 54.69 4.17 11.95
C GLY A 36 55.91 4.59 12.77
N ARG A 37 56.17 3.79 13.82
CA ARG A 37 57.38 3.60 14.64
C ARG A 37 58.08 4.82 15.27
N LYS A 38 57.84 6.06 14.84
CA LYS A 38 58.56 7.25 15.34
C LYS A 38 58.10 7.76 16.71
N ARG A 39 57.03 7.21 17.31
CA ARG A 39 56.47 7.69 18.59
C ARG A 39 56.49 6.69 19.75
N GLY A 40 57.32 5.64 19.70
CA GLY A 40 57.67 4.83 20.88
C GLY A 40 56.56 3.98 21.52
N ALA A 41 55.28 4.22 21.22
CA ALA A 41 54.17 3.34 21.55
C ALA A 41 53.86 2.46 20.33
N GLY A 42 53.62 1.16 20.55
CA GLY A 42 53.32 0.19 19.50
C GLY A 42 52.17 0.62 18.59
N VAL A 43 51.97 -0.13 17.49
CA VAL A 43 50.97 0.11 16.43
C VAL A 43 49.67 0.66 17.04
N ALA A 44 49.41 1.96 16.86
CA ALA A 44 48.23 2.61 17.38
C ALA A 44 47.00 1.94 16.75
N GLN A 45 46.12 1.37 17.58
CA GLN A 45 44.86 0.81 17.09
C GLN A 45 44.02 1.95 16.53
N THR A 46 43.64 1.85 15.26
CA THR A 46 42.76 2.85 14.65
C THR A 46 41.36 2.74 15.26
N PRO A 47 40.74 3.85 15.70
CA PRO A 47 39.35 3.84 16.16
C PRO A 47 38.37 3.60 15.01
N TYR A 48 38.82 3.77 13.77
CA TYR A 48 38.03 3.52 12.57
C TYR A 48 37.94 2.02 12.29
N ARG A 49 36.70 1.51 12.25
CA ARG A 49 36.35 0.19 11.74
C ARG A 49 35.37 0.37 10.59
N PHE A 50 35.71 -0.19 9.45
CA PHE A 50 34.82 -0.17 8.29
C PHE A 50 33.60 -1.05 8.56
N ASP A 51 32.41 -0.46 8.52
CA ASP A 51 31.14 -1.18 8.62
C ASP A 51 30.36 -1.03 7.32
N TYR A 52 30.24 -2.12 6.58
CA TYR A 52 29.56 -2.16 5.29
C TYR A 52 28.07 -1.81 5.41
N TYR A 53 27.41 -2.20 6.49
CA TYR A 53 25.95 -2.08 6.64
C TYR A 53 25.48 -0.65 6.87
N THR A 54 26.39 0.26 7.21
CA THR A 54 26.10 1.68 7.41
C THR A 54 26.47 2.55 6.20
N THR A 55 27.01 1.93 5.14
CA THR A 55 27.41 2.65 3.92
C THR A 55 26.21 3.05 3.05
N ASP A 56 26.35 4.20 2.37
CA ASP A 56 25.36 4.70 1.41
C ASP A 56 25.10 3.70 0.28
N GLU A 57 26.15 2.97 -0.15
CA GLU A 57 26.03 1.95 -1.20
C GLU A 57 25.13 0.79 -0.78
N PHE A 58 25.25 0.32 0.47
CA PHE A 58 24.41 -0.75 0.99
C PHE A 58 22.95 -0.30 1.06
N ILE A 59 22.70 0.92 1.54
CA ILE A 59 21.35 1.50 1.61
C ILE A 59 20.73 1.61 0.21
N ASN A 60 21.49 2.13 -0.77
CA ASN A 60 21.01 2.28 -2.14
C ASN A 60 20.68 0.94 -2.79
N LYS A 61 21.54 -0.07 -2.64
CA LYS A 61 21.30 -1.42 -3.18
C LYS A 61 20.10 -2.09 -2.52
N LYS A 62 19.94 -1.94 -1.20
CA LYS A 62 18.78 -2.45 -0.47
C LYS A 62 17.48 -1.80 -0.95
N LEU A 63 17.48 -0.48 -1.15
CA LEU A 63 16.32 0.26 -1.63
C LEU A 63 15.97 -0.12 -3.07
N LEU A 64 16.98 -0.25 -3.94
CA LEU A 64 16.78 -0.72 -5.32
C LEU A 64 16.20 -2.14 -5.37
N SER A 65 16.67 -3.03 -4.51
CA SER A 65 16.13 -4.39 -4.38
C SER A 65 14.67 -4.39 -3.91
N ALA A 66 14.34 -3.57 -2.92
CA ALA A 66 12.97 -3.44 -2.42
C ALA A 66 12.02 -2.84 -3.47
N ILE A 67 12.48 -1.85 -4.24
CA ILE A 67 11.69 -1.33 -5.38
C ILE A 67 11.55 -2.40 -6.45
N GLY A 68 12.62 -3.13 -6.76
CA GLY A 68 12.59 -4.21 -7.74
C GLY A 68 11.56 -5.28 -7.38
N SER A 69 11.51 -5.73 -6.12
CA SER A 69 10.52 -6.70 -5.67
C SER A 69 9.09 -6.14 -5.71
N LEU A 70 8.89 -4.87 -5.35
CA LEU A 70 7.60 -4.19 -5.48
C LEU A 70 7.13 -4.10 -6.94
N VAL A 71 8.04 -3.75 -7.85
CA VAL A 71 7.73 -3.63 -9.28
C VAL A 71 7.34 -4.99 -9.86
N VAL A 72 8.07 -6.05 -9.53
CA VAL A 72 7.73 -7.43 -9.94
C VAL A 72 6.36 -7.83 -9.39
N PHE A 73 6.06 -7.50 -8.13
CA PHE A 73 4.76 -7.74 -7.53
C PHE A 73 3.64 -7.01 -8.29
N ILE A 74 3.80 -5.72 -8.57
CA ILE A 74 2.81 -4.93 -9.33
C ILE A 74 2.64 -5.49 -10.73
N ALA A 75 3.73 -5.80 -11.44
CA ALA A 75 3.69 -6.35 -12.79
C ALA A 75 2.96 -7.70 -12.85
N TYR A 76 3.17 -8.56 -11.85
CA TYR A 76 2.43 -9.82 -11.74
C TYR A 76 0.92 -9.58 -11.61
N PHE A 77 0.51 -8.68 -10.71
CA PHE A 77 -0.91 -8.37 -10.51
C PHE A 77 -1.55 -7.63 -11.69
N ALA A 78 -0.80 -6.79 -12.38
CA ALA A 78 -1.32 -5.95 -13.46
C ALA A 78 -1.37 -6.67 -14.82
N TYR A 79 -0.43 -7.58 -15.11
CA TYR A 79 -0.29 -8.17 -16.45
C TYR A 79 -0.40 -9.69 -16.50
N LEU A 80 0.16 -10.41 -15.53
CA LEU A 80 0.17 -11.89 -15.56
C LEU A 80 -1.01 -12.52 -14.82
N ARG A 81 -1.65 -11.79 -13.91
CA ARG A 81 -2.83 -12.27 -13.19
C ARG A 81 -4.03 -12.23 -14.12
N GLN A 82 -4.73 -13.36 -14.25
CA GLN A 82 -6.04 -13.45 -14.91
C GLN A 82 -6.99 -12.38 -14.37
N PRO A 83 -7.96 -11.87 -15.17
CA PRO A 83 -8.96 -10.92 -14.68
C PRO A 83 -9.63 -11.53 -13.46
N SER A 84 -9.35 -10.95 -12.31
CA SER A 84 -9.71 -11.48 -11.00
C SER A 84 -10.90 -10.69 -10.48
N ASP A 85 -11.71 -11.29 -9.60
CA ASP A 85 -12.87 -10.68 -8.93
C ASP A 85 -12.64 -9.26 -8.36
N LEU A 86 -11.39 -8.87 -8.10
CA LEU A 86 -11.03 -7.50 -7.73
C LEU A 86 -11.33 -6.50 -8.84
N ASP A 87 -11.02 -6.82 -10.09
CA ASP A 87 -11.30 -5.94 -11.23
C ASP A 87 -12.81 -5.72 -11.40
N GLU A 88 -13.61 -6.76 -11.16
CA GLU A 88 -15.06 -6.63 -11.06
C GLU A 88 -15.46 -5.71 -9.89
N ILE A 89 -14.79 -5.78 -8.74
CA ILE A 89 -15.03 -4.86 -7.61
C ILE A 89 -14.70 -3.39 -7.96
N TRP A 90 -13.65 -3.15 -8.74
CA TRP A 90 -13.23 -1.79 -9.11
C TRP A 90 -14.05 -1.20 -10.26
N THR A 91 -14.59 -2.05 -11.15
CA THR A 91 -15.38 -1.63 -12.31
C THR A 91 -16.89 -1.62 -12.03
N ALA A 92 -17.36 -2.45 -11.10
CA ALA A 92 -18.78 -2.55 -10.80
C ALA A 92 -19.35 -1.26 -10.18
N PRO A 93 -20.61 -0.91 -10.49
CA PRO A 93 -21.30 0.16 -9.82
C PRO A 93 -21.42 -0.12 -8.30
N PRO A 94 -21.31 0.92 -7.46
CA PRO A 94 -21.30 0.74 -6.00
C PRO A 94 -22.59 0.09 -5.45
N HIS A 95 -23.75 0.32 -6.09
CA HIS A 95 -25.02 -0.28 -5.66
C HIS A 95 -25.02 -1.81 -5.80
N VAL A 96 -24.46 -2.35 -6.90
CA VAL A 96 -24.33 -3.79 -7.15
C VAL A 96 -23.40 -4.44 -6.12
N LEU A 97 -22.30 -3.76 -5.80
CA LEU A 97 -21.32 -4.27 -4.84
C LEU A 97 -21.92 -4.42 -3.43
N THR A 98 -22.62 -3.38 -2.98
CA THR A 98 -23.27 -3.37 -1.65
C THR A 98 -24.37 -4.43 -1.54
N ALA A 99 -25.17 -4.61 -2.60
CA ALA A 99 -26.22 -5.62 -2.64
C ALA A 99 -25.64 -7.04 -2.61
N ASN A 100 -24.60 -7.31 -3.40
CA ASN A 100 -23.94 -8.63 -3.41
C ASN A 100 -23.30 -8.99 -2.07
N PHE A 101 -22.69 -8.02 -1.39
CA PHE A 101 -22.17 -8.23 -0.04
C PHE A 101 -23.28 -8.57 0.95
N GLN A 102 -24.38 -7.80 0.93
CA GLN A 102 -25.55 -8.04 1.79
C GLN A 102 -26.18 -9.42 1.53
N ARG A 103 -26.34 -9.82 0.26
CA ARG A 103 -26.83 -11.16 -0.11
C ARG A 103 -25.93 -12.27 0.44
N LYS A 104 -24.60 -12.16 0.29
CA LYS A 104 -23.66 -13.18 0.79
C LYS A 104 -23.74 -13.29 2.32
N MET A 105 -23.74 -12.16 3.01
CA MET A 105 -23.89 -12.11 4.47
C MET A 105 -25.21 -12.74 4.94
N LEU A 106 -26.35 -12.37 4.35
CA LEU A 106 -27.65 -12.92 4.71
C LEU A 106 -27.74 -14.42 4.42
N ARG A 107 -27.17 -14.90 3.30
CA ARG A 107 -27.09 -16.33 2.99
C ARG A 107 -26.27 -17.10 4.03
N GLU A 108 -25.16 -16.53 4.50
CA GLU A 108 -24.36 -17.14 5.57
C GLU A 108 -25.12 -17.16 6.90
N GLN A 109 -25.82 -16.08 7.25
CA GLN A 109 -26.65 -16.03 8.45
C GLN A 109 -27.80 -17.04 8.40
N ILE A 110 -28.47 -17.19 7.24
CA ILE A 110 -29.50 -18.21 7.03
C ILE A 110 -28.92 -19.61 7.23
N LYS A 111 -27.77 -19.93 6.61
CA LYS A 111 -27.10 -21.23 6.80
C LYS A 111 -26.76 -21.50 8.26
N GLN A 112 -26.29 -20.49 8.99
CA GLN A 112 -25.98 -20.61 10.42
C GLN A 112 -27.25 -20.78 11.27
N ALA A 113 -28.33 -20.09 10.95
CA ALA A 113 -29.61 -20.20 11.64
C ALA A 113 -30.28 -21.55 11.37
N GLU A 114 -30.24 -22.04 10.13
CA GLU A 114 -30.73 -23.38 9.75
C GLU A 114 -29.95 -24.48 10.48
N ALA A 115 -28.62 -24.37 10.56
CA ALA A 115 -27.79 -25.30 11.31
C ALA A 115 -28.10 -25.30 12.82
N LYS A 116 -28.62 -24.19 13.36
CA LYS A 116 -29.05 -24.04 14.75
C LYS A 116 -30.53 -24.39 14.96
N GLY A 117 -31.29 -24.70 13.91
CA GLY A 117 -32.72 -24.98 13.97
C GLY A 117 -33.60 -23.77 14.31
N GLN A 118 -33.14 -22.55 13.98
CA GLN A 118 -33.88 -21.31 14.20
C GLN A 118 -34.74 -20.94 12.99
N ASP A 119 -35.83 -20.19 13.21
CA ASP A 119 -36.70 -19.70 12.14
C ASP A 119 -35.96 -18.71 11.23
N THR A 120 -35.95 -18.98 9.92
CA THR A 120 -35.24 -18.18 8.91
C THR A 120 -36.15 -17.32 8.04
N THR A 121 -37.45 -17.28 8.35
CA THR A 121 -38.47 -16.55 7.58
C THR A 121 -38.17 -15.06 7.44
N LEU A 122 -37.75 -14.41 8.54
CA LEU A 122 -37.39 -13.00 8.53
C LEU A 122 -36.15 -12.72 7.68
N LEU A 123 -35.11 -13.55 7.80
CA LEU A 123 -33.87 -13.40 7.05
C LEU A 123 -34.08 -13.62 5.55
N ARG A 124 -34.99 -14.53 5.18
CA ARG A 124 -35.38 -14.74 3.78
C ARG A 124 -36.14 -13.54 3.21
N ALA A 125 -37.08 -12.99 3.98
CA ALA A 125 -37.79 -11.77 3.58
C ALA A 125 -36.82 -10.57 3.43
N GLU A 126 -35.82 -10.46 4.31
CA GLU A 126 -34.78 -9.45 4.18
C GLU A 126 -33.94 -9.65 2.92
N LEU A 127 -33.60 -10.89 2.57
CA LEU A 127 -32.88 -11.21 1.34
C LEU A 127 -33.67 -10.78 0.09
N ASP A 128 -34.98 -11.03 0.06
CA ASP A 128 -35.85 -10.60 -1.05
C ASP A 128 -35.97 -9.06 -1.10
N TYR A 129 -35.98 -8.40 0.05
CA TYR A 129 -36.00 -6.94 0.13
C TYR A 129 -34.74 -6.28 -0.44
N VAL A 130 -33.57 -6.92 -0.29
CA VAL A 130 -32.32 -6.42 -0.89
C VAL A 130 -32.43 -6.32 -2.41
N ASP A 131 -33.11 -7.26 -3.07
CA ASP A 131 -33.29 -7.26 -4.52
C ASP A 131 -34.15 -6.08 -4.99
N VAL A 132 -35.24 -5.80 -4.26
CA VAL A 132 -36.11 -4.63 -4.53
C VAL A 132 -35.33 -3.32 -4.34
N LYS A 133 -34.51 -3.26 -3.29
CA LYS A 133 -33.67 -2.10 -3.01
C LYS A 133 -32.63 -1.86 -4.11
N GLU A 134 -31.99 -2.92 -4.62
CA GLU A 134 -31.05 -2.82 -5.73
C GLU A 134 -31.73 -2.26 -6.99
N ALA A 135 -32.90 -2.77 -7.35
CA ALA A 135 -33.68 -2.29 -8.50
C ALA A 135 -34.04 -0.81 -8.35
N ALA A 136 -34.47 -0.38 -7.15
CA ALA A 136 -34.79 1.03 -6.88
C ALA A 136 -33.56 1.93 -7.03
N LEU A 137 -32.41 1.52 -6.49
CA LEU A 137 -31.15 2.27 -6.62
C LEU A 137 -30.69 2.36 -8.08
N GLN A 138 -30.82 1.27 -8.84
CA GLN A 138 -30.46 1.26 -10.25
C GLN A 138 -31.24 2.32 -11.05
N ILE A 139 -32.54 2.44 -10.79
CA ILE A 139 -33.39 3.48 -11.41
C ILE A 139 -32.91 4.88 -11.01
N GLN A 140 -32.59 5.10 -9.73
CA GLN A 140 -32.09 6.39 -9.25
C GLN A 140 -30.78 6.80 -9.93
N PHE A 141 -29.82 5.87 -10.07
CA PHE A 141 -28.56 6.13 -10.77
C PHE A 141 -28.78 6.43 -12.25
N GLN A 142 -29.63 5.65 -12.94
CA GLN A 142 -29.97 5.92 -14.34
C GLN A 142 -30.60 7.30 -14.54
N GLN A 143 -31.48 7.73 -13.63
CA GLN A 143 -32.08 9.07 -13.68
C GLN A 143 -31.05 10.17 -13.45
N GLN A 144 -30.14 9.99 -12.49
CA GLN A 144 -29.05 10.94 -12.24
C GLN A 144 -28.10 11.06 -13.44
N ASP A 145 -27.75 9.95 -14.08
CA ASP A 145 -26.88 9.95 -15.25
C ASP A 145 -27.55 10.60 -16.46
N ARG A 146 -28.85 10.37 -16.68
CA ARG A 146 -29.62 11.10 -17.70
C ARG A 146 -29.62 12.59 -17.45
N LYS A 147 -29.82 13.03 -16.20
CA LYS A 147 -29.81 14.46 -15.82
C LYS A 147 -28.44 15.12 -16.01
N LYS A 148 -27.33 14.39 -15.82
CA LYS A 148 -25.98 14.91 -16.05
C LYS A 148 -25.61 15.06 -17.53
N ARG A 149 -26.26 14.30 -18.42
CA ARG A 149 -25.99 14.28 -19.87
C ARG A 149 -26.88 15.25 -20.67
N ALA A 150 -27.97 15.71 -20.08
CA ALA A 150 -28.84 16.76 -20.62
C ALA A 150 -28.30 18.15 -20.24
#